data_AF-A0A3M6X745-F1
#
_entry.id   AF-A0A3M6X745-F1
#
_cell.length_a   1.000
_cell.length_b   1.000
_cell.length_c   1.000
_cell.angle_alpha   90.00
_cell.angle_beta   90.00
_cell.angle_gamma   90.00
#
_symmetry.space_group_name_H-M   'P 1'
#
loop_
_entity.id
_entity.type
_entity.pdbx_description
1 polymer ?
#
loop_
_entity_poly.entity_id
_entity_poly.type
_entity_poly.pdbx_seq_one_letter_code
_entity_poly.pdbx_strand_id
1 'polypeptide(L)'
;MDHIQQELAKTDPTVPFRASTTHTHYTWAKTFKCHPELYLTPRTLEEIQKIVTLARRCRRRIVVVGCGHSPSIITCTSQWMVNLDEYSEVLKVDRQKKTMLVQGGIRLRDLNDRANEQGLTMPNLGSINEQSIVGAIATATHGSSVRHGLMSENVRSLRVVLANGQAVRCSAEQNPELFKAALISLGALGIIVEVEYQMTDACNIEWTQTLEPLGKVLQTWNQDLWTQKEFTRVWWMPYMKRAIVWSAEKTEKPERQAESSWYGGSVGFHTYHNLLWLSNYIPQILPWVEWFVFGMQYGFSTGRTTSAVEPLKTGLLMNCLYSQFVNEWALPLSKGPEAITRLSDWINREPNGGGIPFSNKGLYVHCPIEVRVSDTTYRDTPRPYLDNTNDQGPTLYLNATLYRAYLQDPPCKDRYYEAFEWLMRDMGAKPHYAKNWQFTPSTYMQSAFGDRLRQWVKIRNEADPEGMFLGEWHSQALGIAAGKSKFELLEREEERKATRPGTCQLWRGTLSSRPSGMPTAAVSGTGDTIDLPPSDIASRVESPGGASSSGESFDMLHGAEAEKSVLYDGGDDGDLMSEKIAREDRRFHANPQEGWTGTKVFDKM
;
A
#
# COMPACT_ATOMS: atom_id res chain seq x y z
N MET A 1 -17.64 -25.48 -6.83
CA MET A 1 -18.13 -24.62 -7.94
C MET A 1 -19.63 -24.81 -8.17
N ASP A 2 -20.14 -26.04 -8.16
CA ASP A 2 -21.55 -26.36 -8.42
C ASP A 2 -22.55 -25.58 -7.54
N HIS A 3 -22.29 -25.46 -6.23
CA HIS A 3 -23.15 -24.67 -5.32
C HIS A 3 -23.20 -23.18 -5.69
N ILE A 4 -22.07 -22.60 -6.12
CA ILE A 4 -22.00 -21.19 -6.53
C ILE A 4 -22.83 -20.97 -7.80
N GLN A 5 -22.73 -21.88 -8.77
CA GLN A 5 -23.54 -21.82 -9.99
C GLN A 5 -25.04 -21.96 -9.70
N GLN A 6 -25.43 -22.87 -8.80
CA GLN A 6 -26.81 -23.04 -8.37
C GLN A 6 -27.36 -21.78 -7.68
N GLU A 7 -26.58 -21.14 -6.80
CA GLU A 7 -26.99 -19.90 -6.15
C GLU A 7 -27.01 -18.71 -7.11
N LEU A 8 -26.07 -18.66 -8.07
CA LEU A 8 -26.02 -17.65 -9.12
C LEU A 8 -27.25 -17.72 -10.04
N ALA A 9 -27.71 -18.92 -10.41
CA ALA A 9 -28.92 -19.12 -11.20
C ALA A 9 -30.20 -18.60 -10.52
N LYS A 10 -30.18 -18.40 -9.19
CA LYS A 10 -31.29 -17.82 -8.40
C LYS A 10 -31.21 -16.29 -8.27
N THR A 11 -30.27 -15.65 -8.94
CA THR A 11 -30.12 -14.18 -8.94
C THR A 11 -30.54 -13.60 -10.29
N ASP A 12 -30.76 -12.29 -10.33
CA ASP A 12 -31.08 -11.59 -11.57
C ASP A 12 -29.98 -11.82 -12.62
N PRO A 13 -30.29 -12.45 -13.77
CA PRO A 13 -29.30 -12.72 -14.81
C PRO A 13 -28.86 -11.45 -15.54
N THR A 14 -29.61 -10.35 -15.46
CA THR A 14 -29.26 -9.07 -16.10
C THR A 14 -28.14 -8.33 -15.38
N VAL A 15 -27.96 -8.59 -14.07
CA VAL A 15 -26.85 -8.05 -13.28
C VAL A 15 -25.64 -8.99 -13.43
N PRO A 16 -24.53 -8.57 -14.05
CA PRO A 16 -23.43 -9.47 -14.32
C PRO A 16 -22.68 -9.93 -13.06
N PHE A 17 -22.06 -11.12 -13.12
CA PHE A 17 -21.18 -11.64 -12.06
C PHE A 17 -19.80 -11.93 -12.68
N ARG A 18 -18.91 -10.94 -12.60
CA ARG A 18 -17.60 -10.96 -13.26
C ARG A 18 -16.58 -11.62 -12.37
N ALA A 19 -16.37 -12.92 -12.55
CA ALA A 19 -15.49 -13.72 -11.72
C ALA A 19 -14.39 -14.39 -12.55
N SER A 20 -13.19 -14.47 -11.99
CA SER A 20 -12.07 -15.26 -12.49
C SER A 20 -11.56 -16.20 -11.39
N THR A 21 -11.14 -17.41 -11.77
CA THR A 21 -10.54 -18.42 -10.88
C THR A 21 -9.02 -18.49 -11.00
N THR A 22 -8.41 -17.78 -11.95
CA THR A 22 -6.99 -17.91 -12.30
C THR A 22 -6.11 -16.82 -11.68
N HIS A 23 -6.71 -15.89 -10.92
CA HIS A 23 -5.98 -14.77 -10.35
C HIS A 23 -5.00 -15.23 -9.27
N THR A 24 -3.76 -14.73 -9.35
CA THR A 24 -2.78 -14.84 -8.27
C THR A 24 -2.53 -13.45 -7.70
N HIS A 25 -2.87 -13.27 -6.43
CA HIS A 25 -2.66 -12.01 -5.74
C HIS A 25 -1.27 -11.95 -5.12
N TYR A 26 -0.61 -10.79 -5.22
CA TYR A 26 0.64 -10.48 -4.55
C TYR A 26 0.49 -9.18 -3.76
N THR A 27 1.12 -9.11 -2.59
CA THR A 27 1.45 -7.80 -2.02
C THR A 27 2.50 -7.13 -2.92
N TRP A 28 2.53 -5.79 -2.95
CA TRP A 28 3.44 -5.03 -3.82
C TRP A 28 4.90 -5.38 -3.60
N ALA A 29 5.29 -5.57 -2.33
CA ALA A 29 6.63 -5.99 -1.97
C ALA A 29 6.91 -7.47 -2.33
N LYS A 30 5.94 -8.24 -2.86
CA LYS A 30 6.03 -9.68 -3.12
C LYS A 30 6.49 -10.45 -1.88
N THR A 31 6.04 -10.01 -0.71
CA THR A 31 6.29 -10.68 0.58
C THR A 31 5.30 -11.83 0.77
N PHE A 32 4.08 -11.63 0.32
CA PHE A 32 3.01 -12.61 0.38
C PHE A 32 2.36 -12.79 -1.00
N LYS A 33 1.88 -14.00 -1.25
CA LYS A 33 0.98 -14.31 -2.35
C LYS A 33 -0.15 -15.21 -1.90
N CYS A 34 -1.30 -15.15 -2.55
CA CYS A 34 -2.43 -16.06 -2.32
C CYS A 34 -3.21 -16.31 -3.61
N HIS A 35 -4.02 -17.37 -3.61
CA HIS A 35 -4.91 -17.71 -4.72
C HIS A 35 -6.35 -17.68 -4.18
N PRO A 36 -7.13 -16.62 -4.44
CA PRO A 36 -8.54 -16.59 -4.07
C PRO A 36 -9.33 -17.64 -4.87
N GLU A 37 -10.41 -18.19 -4.30
CA GLU A 37 -11.35 -19.05 -5.02
C GLU A 37 -11.98 -18.30 -6.20
N LEU A 38 -12.34 -17.02 -5.99
CA LEU A 38 -12.84 -16.12 -7.02
C LEU A 38 -12.21 -14.73 -6.86
N TYR A 39 -11.76 -14.18 -7.98
CA TYR A 39 -11.42 -12.77 -8.15
C TYR A 39 -12.53 -12.06 -8.91
N LEU A 40 -13.10 -11.01 -8.32
CA LEU A 40 -14.32 -10.36 -8.75
C LEU A 40 -14.06 -8.88 -9.08
N THR A 41 -14.51 -8.43 -10.25
CA THR A 41 -14.29 -7.05 -10.73
C THR A 41 -15.62 -6.37 -11.09
N PRO A 42 -16.44 -5.97 -10.10
CA PRO A 42 -17.73 -5.37 -10.34
C PRO A 42 -17.63 -3.98 -10.98
N ARG A 43 -18.64 -3.62 -11.77
CA ARG A 43 -18.76 -2.31 -12.46
C ARG A 43 -19.92 -1.46 -12.00
N THR A 44 -20.84 -2.00 -11.23
CA THR A 44 -22.01 -1.27 -10.71
C THR A 44 -22.29 -1.61 -9.26
N LEU A 45 -23.10 -0.80 -8.60
CA LEU A 45 -23.54 -1.06 -7.23
C LEU A 45 -24.32 -2.38 -7.14
N GLU A 46 -25.16 -2.68 -8.12
CA GLU A 46 -25.96 -3.90 -8.18
C GLU A 46 -25.06 -5.14 -8.29
N GLU A 47 -23.97 -5.07 -9.08
CA GLU A 47 -22.97 -6.14 -9.15
C GLU A 47 -22.31 -6.37 -7.78
N ILE A 48 -21.97 -5.30 -7.05
CA ILE A 48 -21.40 -5.39 -5.69
C ILE A 48 -22.40 -6.02 -4.70
N GLN A 49 -23.67 -5.59 -4.72
CA GLN A 49 -24.72 -6.15 -3.86
C GLN A 49 -25.01 -7.63 -4.18
N LYS A 50 -24.96 -7.99 -5.47
CA LYS A 50 -25.06 -9.37 -5.94
C LYS A 50 -23.91 -10.23 -5.41
N ILE A 51 -22.66 -9.74 -5.46
CA ILE A 51 -21.49 -10.41 -4.89
C ILE A 51 -21.68 -10.67 -3.39
N VAL A 52 -22.04 -9.65 -2.61
CA VAL A 52 -22.27 -9.77 -1.15
C VAL A 52 -23.37 -10.78 -0.85
N THR A 53 -24.46 -10.75 -1.60
CA THR A 53 -25.57 -11.69 -1.45
C THR A 53 -25.15 -13.13 -1.73
N LEU A 54 -24.40 -13.35 -2.82
CA LEU A 54 -23.92 -14.68 -3.19
C LEU A 54 -22.88 -15.19 -2.21
N ALA A 55 -21.95 -14.35 -1.73
CA ALA A 55 -20.95 -14.74 -0.74
C ALA A 55 -21.62 -15.23 0.55
N ARG A 56 -22.66 -14.52 1.01
CA ARG A 56 -23.46 -14.94 2.16
C ARG A 56 -24.16 -16.29 1.92
N ARG A 57 -24.82 -16.48 0.77
CA ARG A 57 -25.52 -17.75 0.43
C ARG A 57 -24.55 -18.92 0.21
N CYS A 58 -23.35 -18.64 -0.28
CA CYS A 58 -22.30 -19.63 -0.50
C CYS A 58 -21.37 -19.82 0.71
N ARG A 59 -21.61 -19.10 1.80
CA ARG A 59 -20.76 -19.09 3.01
C ARG A 59 -19.29 -18.83 2.66
N ARG A 60 -19.02 -17.67 2.06
CA ARG A 60 -17.69 -17.25 1.62
C ARG A 60 -17.31 -15.93 2.27
N ARG A 61 -16.04 -15.83 2.67
CA ARG A 61 -15.43 -14.56 3.08
C ARG A 61 -15.18 -13.69 1.86
N ILE A 62 -15.33 -12.37 2.03
CA ILE A 62 -14.92 -11.35 1.06
C ILE A 62 -13.70 -10.57 1.60
N VAL A 63 -12.73 -10.33 0.72
CA VAL A 63 -11.68 -9.33 0.88
C VAL A 63 -11.77 -8.32 -0.23
N VAL A 64 -11.73 -7.03 0.10
CA VAL A 64 -11.67 -5.96 -0.89
C VAL A 64 -10.21 -5.53 -1.07
N VAL A 65 -9.76 -5.43 -2.32
CA VAL A 65 -8.39 -5.04 -2.67
C VAL A 65 -8.38 -3.91 -3.69
N GLY A 66 -7.37 -3.05 -3.59
CA GLY A 66 -6.93 -2.18 -4.69
C GLY A 66 -5.75 -2.83 -5.41
N CYS A 67 -4.60 -2.15 -5.43
CA CYS A 67 -3.41 -2.58 -6.19
C CYS A 67 -2.47 -3.49 -5.37
N GLY A 68 -2.91 -4.00 -4.21
CA GLY A 68 -2.07 -4.80 -3.33
C GLY A 68 -0.87 -4.05 -2.72
N HIS A 69 -0.87 -2.70 -2.71
CA HIS A 69 0.29 -1.91 -2.28
C HIS A 69 0.75 -2.15 -0.83
N SER A 70 -0.21 -2.45 0.05
CA SER A 70 0.07 -2.72 1.45
C SER A 70 1.03 -3.93 1.58
N PRO A 71 2.20 -3.80 2.22
CA PRO A 71 3.05 -4.96 2.48
C PRO A 71 2.46 -5.89 3.55
N SER A 72 1.39 -5.48 4.23
CA SER A 72 0.64 -6.29 5.19
C SER A 72 -0.11 -7.46 4.52
N ILE A 73 -0.22 -8.56 5.26
CA ILE A 73 -0.94 -9.77 4.85
C ILE A 73 -2.47 -9.62 4.87
N ILE A 74 -2.99 -8.48 5.33
CA ILE A 74 -4.43 -8.17 5.45
C ILE A 74 -5.24 -8.43 4.17
N THR A 75 -4.58 -8.35 3.00
CA THR A 75 -5.20 -8.56 1.67
C THR A 75 -5.26 -10.02 1.23
N CYS A 76 -4.62 -10.95 1.95
CA CYS A 76 -4.61 -12.35 1.57
C CYS A 76 -5.92 -13.07 1.92
N THR A 77 -6.35 -13.95 1.01
CA THR A 77 -7.51 -14.84 1.19
C THR A 77 -7.42 -16.04 0.25
N SER A 78 -8.03 -17.16 0.65
CA SER A 78 -8.34 -18.31 -0.19
C SER A 78 -9.83 -18.36 -0.56
N GLN A 79 -10.61 -17.36 -0.12
CA GLN A 79 -12.03 -17.19 -0.42
C GLN A 79 -12.21 -16.16 -1.54
N TRP A 80 -13.18 -15.24 -1.45
CA TRP A 80 -13.49 -14.30 -2.52
C TRP A 80 -12.71 -12.99 -2.35
N MET A 81 -12.11 -12.55 -3.44
CA MET A 81 -11.40 -11.28 -3.54
C MET A 81 -12.16 -10.36 -4.50
N VAL A 82 -12.46 -9.15 -4.06
CA VAL A 82 -13.17 -8.13 -4.84
C VAL A 82 -12.21 -6.97 -5.10
N ASN A 83 -11.98 -6.65 -6.36
CA ASN A 83 -11.23 -5.48 -6.77
C ASN A 83 -12.20 -4.46 -7.37
N LEU A 84 -12.12 -3.21 -6.90
CA LEU A 84 -13.06 -2.15 -7.29
C LEU A 84 -12.54 -1.25 -8.42
N ASP A 85 -11.43 -1.57 -9.09
CA ASP A 85 -10.80 -0.67 -10.08
C ASP A 85 -11.71 -0.33 -11.25
N GLU A 86 -12.66 -1.21 -11.57
CA GLU A 86 -13.67 -0.99 -12.61
C GLU A 86 -14.92 -0.25 -12.09
N TYR A 87 -14.92 0.16 -10.82
CA TYR A 87 -15.92 0.99 -10.12
C TYR A 87 -15.23 2.24 -9.56
N SER A 88 -14.77 3.11 -10.46
CA SER A 88 -13.83 4.21 -10.21
C SER A 88 -14.26 5.57 -10.74
N GLU A 89 -15.54 5.79 -11.03
CA GLU A 89 -16.04 7.03 -11.63
C GLU A 89 -16.08 8.22 -10.65
N VAL A 90 -15.95 9.43 -11.20
CA VAL A 90 -16.28 10.68 -10.50
C VAL A 90 -17.76 10.96 -10.69
N LEU A 91 -18.53 10.93 -9.59
CA LEU A 91 -19.99 11.05 -9.62
C LEU A 91 -20.45 12.50 -9.52
N LYS A 92 -19.73 13.35 -8.78
CA LYS A 92 -20.06 14.77 -8.61
C LYS A 92 -18.83 15.61 -8.26
N VAL A 93 -18.77 16.82 -8.80
CA VAL A 93 -17.80 17.85 -8.41
C VAL A 93 -18.54 19.10 -7.95
N ASP A 94 -18.26 19.57 -6.74
CA ASP A 94 -18.76 20.85 -6.22
C ASP A 94 -17.57 21.80 -6.00
N ARG A 95 -17.37 22.72 -6.95
CA ARG A 95 -16.25 23.67 -6.94
C ARG A 95 -16.38 24.75 -5.87
N GLN A 96 -17.60 25.05 -5.43
CA GLN A 96 -17.83 26.06 -4.38
C GLN A 96 -17.49 25.48 -3.01
N LYS A 97 -17.94 24.26 -2.73
CA LYS A 97 -17.60 23.53 -1.49
C LYS A 97 -16.23 22.86 -1.54
N LYS A 98 -15.61 22.80 -2.73
CA LYS A 98 -14.36 22.09 -3.03
C LYS A 98 -14.46 20.62 -2.62
N THR A 99 -15.52 19.94 -3.02
CA THR A 99 -15.72 18.51 -2.71
C THR A 99 -15.92 17.70 -3.98
N MET A 100 -15.49 16.44 -3.95
CA MET A 100 -15.72 15.47 -5.01
C MET A 100 -16.34 14.20 -4.43
N LEU A 101 -17.46 13.75 -4.99
CA LEU A 101 -18.05 12.44 -4.73
C LEU A 101 -17.56 11.48 -5.80
N VAL A 102 -16.92 10.39 -5.38
CA VAL A 102 -16.28 9.41 -6.26
C VAL A 102 -16.61 7.99 -5.83
N GLN A 103 -16.54 7.06 -6.77
CA GLN A 103 -16.62 5.64 -6.49
C GLN A 103 -15.33 5.13 -5.82
N GLY A 104 -15.46 4.11 -4.99
CA GLY A 104 -14.42 3.67 -4.05
C GLY A 104 -13.17 3.07 -4.68
N GLY A 105 -13.27 2.63 -5.94
CA GLY A 105 -12.16 2.07 -6.71
C GLY A 105 -11.17 3.07 -7.26
N ILE A 106 -11.53 4.36 -7.31
CA ILE A 106 -10.69 5.38 -7.94
C ILE A 106 -9.30 5.44 -7.28
N ARG A 107 -8.25 5.47 -8.12
CA ARG A 107 -6.87 5.63 -7.66
C ARG A 107 -6.61 7.07 -7.29
N LEU A 108 -5.72 7.31 -6.32
CA LEU A 108 -5.37 8.67 -5.91
C LEU A 108 -4.76 9.48 -7.06
N ARG A 109 -4.02 8.82 -7.97
CA ARG A 109 -3.52 9.43 -9.22
C ARG A 109 -4.68 9.96 -10.05
N ASP A 110 -5.59 9.08 -10.44
CA ASP A 110 -6.70 9.42 -11.33
C ASP A 110 -7.64 10.45 -10.68
N LEU A 111 -7.88 10.36 -9.36
CA LEU A 111 -8.62 11.36 -8.59
C LEU A 111 -7.94 12.75 -8.67
N ASN A 112 -6.64 12.83 -8.46
CA ASN A 112 -5.93 14.11 -8.53
C ASN A 112 -5.92 14.67 -9.95
N ASP A 113 -5.75 13.83 -10.98
CA ASP A 113 -5.79 14.29 -12.36
C ASP A 113 -7.16 14.87 -12.71
N ARG A 114 -8.25 14.16 -12.38
CA ARG A 114 -9.62 14.67 -12.54
C ARG A 114 -9.91 15.92 -11.71
N ALA A 115 -9.35 16.02 -10.51
CA ALA A 115 -9.51 17.20 -9.67
C ALA A 115 -8.80 18.42 -10.28
N ASN A 116 -7.59 18.23 -10.81
CA ASN A 116 -6.78 19.31 -11.38
C ASN A 116 -7.45 19.89 -12.63
N GLU A 117 -8.12 19.06 -13.45
CA GLU A 117 -8.97 19.52 -14.56
C GLU A 117 -10.06 20.52 -14.11
N GLN A 118 -10.46 20.48 -12.83
CA GLN A 118 -11.48 21.35 -12.22
C GLN A 118 -10.89 22.49 -11.38
N GLY A 119 -9.55 22.66 -11.40
CA GLY A 119 -8.82 23.63 -10.57
C GLY A 119 -8.71 23.22 -9.10
N LEU A 120 -8.85 21.94 -8.79
CA LEU A 120 -8.79 21.37 -7.45
C LEU A 120 -7.65 20.35 -7.32
N THR A 121 -7.26 20.01 -6.10
CA THR A 121 -6.28 18.95 -5.80
C THR A 121 -6.52 18.39 -4.40
N MET A 122 -6.00 17.21 -4.11
CA MET A 122 -6.01 16.70 -2.73
C MET A 122 -5.11 17.59 -1.86
N PRO A 123 -5.53 17.93 -0.62
CA PRO A 123 -4.78 18.83 0.26
C PRO A 123 -3.50 18.21 0.82
N ASN A 124 -3.47 16.89 0.94
CA ASN A 124 -2.34 16.12 1.42
C ASN A 124 -2.32 14.74 0.75
N LEU A 125 -1.12 14.23 0.50
CA LEU A 125 -0.88 12.92 -0.12
C LEU A 125 0.23 12.17 0.63
N GLY A 126 0.11 10.85 0.64
CA GLY A 126 1.23 9.97 0.97
C GLY A 126 2.30 10.00 -0.13
N SER A 127 3.37 9.23 0.04
CA SER A 127 4.45 9.14 -0.95
C SER A 127 4.05 8.44 -2.25
N ILE A 128 2.85 7.84 -2.32
CA ILE A 128 2.40 6.96 -3.42
C ILE A 128 0.95 7.27 -3.73
N ASN A 129 0.60 7.33 -5.02
CA ASN A 129 -0.75 7.64 -5.50
C ASN A 129 -1.43 6.50 -6.29
N GLU A 130 -0.79 5.34 -6.42
CA GLU A 130 -1.38 4.14 -7.05
C GLU A 130 -2.45 3.46 -6.16
N GLN A 131 -2.54 3.84 -4.89
CA GLN A 131 -3.53 3.29 -3.96
C GLN A 131 -4.94 3.72 -4.38
N SER A 132 -5.95 2.85 -4.19
CA SER A 132 -7.36 3.27 -4.22
C SER A 132 -7.65 4.22 -3.06
N ILE A 133 -8.54 5.20 -3.23
CA ILE A 133 -8.94 6.11 -2.15
C ILE A 133 -9.46 5.37 -0.92
N VAL A 134 -10.27 4.33 -1.11
CA VAL A 134 -10.82 3.52 -0.01
C VAL A 134 -9.72 2.78 0.75
N GLY A 135 -8.80 2.13 0.04
CA GLY A 135 -7.67 1.44 0.66
C GLY A 135 -6.77 2.39 1.49
N ALA A 136 -6.55 3.61 1.01
CA ALA A 136 -5.77 4.61 1.72
C ALA A 136 -6.48 5.08 3.01
N ILE A 137 -7.78 5.38 2.94
CA ILE A 137 -8.59 5.76 4.11
C ILE A 137 -8.64 4.60 5.11
N ALA A 138 -8.98 3.40 4.65
CA ALA A 138 -9.21 2.23 5.49
C ALA A 138 -7.99 1.80 6.32
N THR A 139 -6.78 2.18 5.91
CA THR A 139 -5.52 1.80 6.56
C THR A 139 -4.79 2.95 7.26
N ALA A 140 -5.49 4.07 7.47
CA ALA A 140 -4.97 5.27 8.12
C ALA A 140 -3.78 5.93 7.40
N THR A 141 -3.81 5.97 6.06
CA THR A 141 -2.76 6.66 5.30
C THR A 141 -2.68 8.13 5.68
N HIS A 142 -1.45 8.63 5.77
CA HIS A 142 -1.12 10.02 6.07
C HIS A 142 0.00 10.54 5.15
N GLY A 143 0.07 11.87 5.02
CA GLY A 143 1.19 12.56 4.39
C GLY A 143 2.28 12.92 5.39
N SER A 144 2.94 14.07 5.20
CA SER A 144 3.99 14.54 6.11
C SER A 144 3.90 16.04 6.36
N SER A 145 3.05 16.43 7.31
CA SER A 145 2.77 17.82 7.67
C SER A 145 2.11 17.89 9.05
N VAL A 146 2.50 18.84 9.90
CA VAL A 146 1.77 19.13 11.15
C VAL A 146 0.51 19.98 10.93
N ARG A 147 0.25 20.42 9.69
CA ARG A 147 -0.99 21.15 9.32
C ARG A 147 -2.08 20.21 8.79
N HIS A 148 -1.75 18.93 8.58
CA HIS A 148 -2.67 17.93 8.04
C HIS A 148 -2.63 16.64 8.86
N GLY A 149 -3.79 16.02 9.06
CA GLY A 149 -3.89 14.73 9.71
C GLY A 149 -3.85 13.54 8.75
N LEU A 150 -4.62 12.51 9.10
CA LEU A 150 -4.84 11.34 8.25
C LEU A 150 -5.65 11.74 7.02
N MET A 151 -5.51 11.00 5.91
CA MET A 151 -6.35 11.22 4.73
C MET A 151 -7.85 11.11 5.04
N SER A 152 -8.22 10.25 5.99
CA SER A 152 -9.60 10.09 6.44
C SER A 152 -10.23 11.37 6.99
N GLU A 153 -9.43 12.36 7.42
CA GLU A 153 -9.93 13.62 7.97
C GLU A 153 -10.65 14.49 6.93
N ASN A 154 -10.28 14.34 5.66
CA ASN A 154 -10.88 15.03 4.53
C ASN A 154 -12.14 14.32 3.99
N VAL A 155 -12.54 13.20 4.56
CA VAL A 155 -13.78 12.50 4.16
C VAL A 155 -14.98 13.22 4.75
N ARG A 156 -15.99 13.51 3.92
CA ARG A 156 -17.24 14.16 4.31
C ARG A 156 -18.39 13.17 4.45
N SER A 157 -18.47 12.18 3.57
CA SER A 157 -19.41 11.07 3.69
C SER A 157 -18.89 9.82 2.98
N LEU A 158 -19.42 8.67 3.39
CA LEU A 158 -19.15 7.35 2.81
C LEU A 158 -20.45 6.64 2.48
N ARG A 159 -20.42 5.75 1.50
CA ARG A 159 -21.45 4.72 1.28
C ARG A 159 -20.83 3.34 1.44
N VAL A 160 -21.44 2.50 2.28
CA VAL A 160 -20.91 1.17 2.63
C VAL A 160 -21.97 0.11 2.33
N VAL A 161 -21.61 -0.91 1.54
CA VAL A 161 -22.42 -2.12 1.37
C VAL A 161 -22.09 -3.09 2.51
N LEU A 162 -23.05 -3.29 3.41
CA LEU A 162 -22.90 -4.14 4.61
C LEU A 162 -23.10 -5.63 4.26
N ALA A 163 -22.83 -6.52 5.23
CA ALA A 163 -22.94 -7.97 5.01
C ALA A 163 -24.36 -8.45 4.64
N ASN A 164 -25.38 -7.65 4.94
CA ASN A 164 -26.76 -7.94 4.57
C ASN A 164 -27.11 -7.55 3.11
N GLY A 165 -26.21 -6.86 2.40
CA GLY A 165 -26.39 -6.36 1.03
C GLY A 165 -26.92 -4.93 0.92
N GLN A 166 -27.27 -4.28 2.04
CA GLN A 166 -27.75 -2.89 2.03
C GLN A 166 -26.60 -1.90 1.85
N ALA A 167 -26.79 -0.91 0.97
CA ALA A 167 -25.90 0.23 0.84
C ALA A 167 -26.33 1.34 1.80
N VAL A 168 -25.53 1.59 2.84
CA VAL A 168 -25.82 2.57 3.89
C VAL A 168 -24.90 3.77 3.74
N ARG A 169 -25.47 4.97 3.70
CA ARG A 169 -24.69 6.23 3.75
C ARG A 169 -24.37 6.59 5.20
N CYS A 170 -23.14 7.04 5.45
CA CYS A 170 -22.74 7.58 6.74
C CYS A 170 -21.88 8.86 6.61
N SER A 171 -22.02 9.78 7.55
CA SER A 171 -21.31 11.05 7.70
C SER A 171 -21.22 11.42 9.19
N ALA A 172 -20.73 12.61 9.52
CA ALA A 172 -20.73 13.10 10.90
C ALA A 172 -22.15 13.27 11.47
N GLU A 173 -23.15 13.50 10.62
CA GLU A 173 -24.55 13.75 10.98
C GLU A 173 -25.44 12.52 10.75
N GLN A 174 -25.09 11.66 9.78
CA GLN A 174 -25.87 10.48 9.42
C GLN A 174 -25.11 9.19 9.79
N ASN A 175 -25.68 8.32 10.61
CA ASN A 175 -24.99 7.09 11.06
C ASN A 175 -23.56 7.34 11.60
N PRO A 176 -23.37 8.27 12.58
CA PRO A 176 -22.07 8.78 12.97
C PRO A 176 -21.13 7.71 13.54
N GLU A 177 -21.66 6.71 14.24
CA GLU A 177 -20.86 5.62 14.80
C GLU A 177 -20.30 4.74 13.67
N LEU A 178 -21.12 4.40 12.66
CA LEU A 178 -20.64 3.69 11.46
C LEU A 178 -19.61 4.53 10.69
N PHE A 179 -19.81 5.85 10.59
CA PHE A 179 -18.86 6.76 9.96
C PHE A 179 -17.48 6.72 10.65
N LYS A 180 -17.43 6.93 11.98
CA LYS A 180 -16.19 6.85 12.77
C LYS A 180 -15.48 5.50 12.64
N ALA A 181 -16.24 4.41 12.52
CA ALA A 181 -15.67 3.08 12.29
C ALA A 181 -15.14 2.92 10.86
N ALA A 182 -15.86 3.44 9.86
CA ALA A 182 -15.53 3.29 8.44
C ALA A 182 -14.34 4.14 7.99
N LEU A 183 -14.07 5.27 8.65
CA LEU A 183 -12.90 6.11 8.38
C LEU A 183 -11.57 5.36 8.55
N ILE A 184 -11.53 4.30 9.37
CA ILE A 184 -10.45 3.31 9.42
C ILE A 184 -11.10 1.93 9.56
N SER A 185 -11.64 1.42 8.44
CA SER A 185 -12.44 0.21 8.40
C SER A 185 -11.63 -1.08 8.38
N LEU A 186 -10.37 -1.04 7.95
CA LEU A 186 -9.51 -2.20 7.74
C LEU A 186 -10.14 -3.28 6.81
N GLY A 187 -11.17 -2.90 6.03
CA GLY A 187 -11.93 -3.82 5.19
C GLY A 187 -12.88 -4.76 5.96
N ALA A 188 -13.11 -4.54 7.26
CA ALA A 188 -13.82 -5.47 8.14
C ALA A 188 -15.32 -5.17 8.34
N LEU A 189 -15.80 -4.02 7.88
CA LEU A 189 -17.18 -3.55 8.12
C LEU A 189 -18.13 -3.86 6.94
N GLY A 190 -17.58 -4.03 5.75
CA GLY A 190 -18.30 -4.00 4.49
C GLY A 190 -17.46 -3.42 3.36
N ILE A 191 -18.08 -3.26 2.19
CA ILE A 191 -17.44 -2.70 1.01
C ILE A 191 -17.77 -1.21 0.95
N ILE A 192 -16.78 -0.34 1.16
CA ILE A 192 -16.95 1.11 0.95
C ILE A 192 -16.97 1.35 -0.57
N VAL A 193 -18.11 1.81 -1.07
CA VAL A 193 -18.36 1.96 -2.52
C VAL A 193 -18.32 3.41 -2.99
N GLU A 194 -18.56 4.39 -2.12
CA GLU A 194 -18.47 5.81 -2.49
C GLU A 194 -17.81 6.62 -1.37
N VAL A 195 -17.07 7.65 -1.77
CA VAL A 195 -16.39 8.59 -0.88
C VAL A 195 -16.66 10.01 -1.36
N GLU A 196 -17.19 10.86 -0.49
CA GLU A 196 -17.20 12.31 -0.69
C GLU A 196 -15.99 12.89 0.02
N TYR A 197 -15.08 13.51 -0.73
CA TYR A 197 -13.77 13.94 -0.25
C TYR A 197 -13.59 15.45 -0.40
N GLN A 198 -12.98 16.08 0.62
CA GLN A 198 -12.60 17.48 0.64
C GLN A 198 -11.33 17.71 -0.16
N MET A 199 -11.41 18.64 -1.10
CA MET A 199 -10.32 19.10 -1.95
C MET A 199 -9.89 20.51 -1.51
N THR A 200 -8.75 20.94 -2.05
CA THR A 200 -8.27 22.33 -2.01
C THR A 200 -8.06 22.85 -3.43
N ASP A 201 -7.79 24.14 -3.58
CA ASP A 201 -7.43 24.70 -4.88
C ASP A 201 -6.12 24.08 -5.39
N ALA A 202 -6.08 23.78 -6.68
CA ALA A 202 -4.86 23.34 -7.35
C ALA A 202 -3.76 24.40 -7.20
N CYS A 203 -2.57 23.96 -6.82
CA CYS A 203 -1.42 24.84 -6.61
C CYS A 203 -0.11 24.08 -6.86
N ASN A 204 0.97 24.84 -7.04
CA ASN A 204 2.32 24.30 -7.01
C ASN A 204 2.84 24.28 -5.58
N ILE A 205 3.87 23.46 -5.34
CA ILE A 205 4.70 23.51 -4.15
C ILE A 205 6.15 23.76 -4.55
N GLU A 206 6.86 24.55 -3.76
CA GLU A 206 8.31 24.68 -3.83
C GLU A 206 8.93 23.87 -2.70
N TRP A 207 9.70 22.84 -3.07
CA TRP A 207 10.38 21.99 -2.12
C TRP A 207 11.89 22.21 -2.14
N THR A 208 12.50 22.01 -0.98
CA THR A 208 13.94 22.05 -0.77
C THR A 208 14.36 20.80 0.00
N GLN A 209 15.50 20.24 -0.36
CA GLN A 209 16.07 19.05 0.27
C GLN A 209 17.51 19.33 0.65
N THR A 210 17.85 19.20 1.93
CA THR A 210 19.18 19.53 2.45
C THR A 210 19.73 18.38 3.29
N LEU A 211 21.00 18.01 3.06
CA LEU A 211 21.72 17.05 3.91
C LEU A 211 22.26 17.74 5.17
N GLU A 212 21.80 17.32 6.34
CA GLU A 212 22.12 17.95 7.63
C GLU A 212 22.74 16.96 8.64
N PRO A 213 23.58 17.43 9.58
CA PRO A 213 23.99 16.62 10.72
C PRO A 213 22.80 16.22 11.59
N LEU A 214 22.76 14.98 12.08
CA LEU A 214 21.68 14.51 12.95
C LEU A 214 21.55 15.38 14.21
N GLY A 215 22.67 15.81 14.79
CA GLY A 215 22.66 16.70 15.96
C GLY A 215 21.90 18.01 15.72
N LYS A 216 22.00 18.59 14.51
CA LYS A 216 21.24 19.80 14.15
C LYS A 216 19.74 19.51 14.06
N VAL A 217 19.37 18.41 13.41
CA VAL A 217 17.96 17.97 13.31
C VAL A 217 17.36 17.74 14.70
N LEU A 218 18.09 17.11 15.61
CA LEU A 218 17.64 16.90 16.99
C LEU A 218 17.54 18.22 17.78
N GLN A 219 18.47 19.15 17.55
CA GLN A 219 18.46 20.47 18.20
C GLN A 219 17.26 21.33 17.76
N THR A 220 16.91 21.31 16.48
CA THR A 220 15.78 22.08 15.92
C THR A 220 14.44 21.37 16.06
N TRP A 221 14.42 20.11 16.51
CA TRP A 221 13.22 19.27 16.58
C TRP A 221 12.05 19.91 17.34
N ASN A 222 12.34 20.47 18.52
CA ASN A 222 11.34 21.12 19.37
C ASN A 222 11.20 22.62 19.11
N GLN A 223 11.88 23.12 18.07
CA GLN A 223 11.83 24.53 17.67
C GLN A 223 10.90 24.65 16.46
N ASP A 224 11.46 24.69 15.26
CA ASP A 224 10.74 25.06 14.04
C ASP A 224 10.89 24.04 12.90
N LEU A 225 11.65 22.95 13.08
CA LEU A 225 11.89 21.92 12.06
C LEU A 225 10.60 21.48 11.33
N TRP A 226 9.52 21.30 12.09
CA TRP A 226 8.25 20.79 11.59
C TRP A 226 7.26 21.87 11.14
N THR A 227 7.53 23.14 11.45
CA THR A 227 6.59 24.26 11.26
C THR A 227 7.09 25.32 10.29
N GLN A 228 8.37 25.30 9.93
CA GLN A 228 8.99 26.21 8.95
C GLN A 228 8.25 26.23 7.61
N LYS A 229 7.79 25.08 7.13
CA LYS A 229 6.99 24.94 5.90
C LYS A 229 5.81 24.01 6.14
N GLU A 230 4.83 24.06 5.24
CA GLU A 230 3.64 23.20 5.33
C GLU A 230 3.97 21.71 5.38
N PHE A 231 4.90 21.23 4.54
CA PHE A 231 5.28 19.82 4.47
C PHE A 231 6.74 19.65 4.89
N THR A 232 7.03 18.65 5.73
CA THR A 232 8.40 18.32 6.17
C THR A 232 8.56 16.81 6.29
N ARG A 233 9.67 16.27 5.78
CA ARG A 233 10.10 14.87 5.91
C ARG A 233 11.56 14.83 6.31
N VAL A 234 11.94 13.81 7.08
CA VAL A 234 13.33 13.57 7.42
C VAL A 234 13.71 12.12 7.08
N TRP A 235 14.77 11.92 6.31
CA TRP A 235 15.34 10.60 6.04
C TRP A 235 16.63 10.45 6.82
N TRP A 236 16.57 9.66 7.89
CA TRP A 236 17.67 9.48 8.83
C TRP A 236 18.59 8.34 8.39
N MET A 237 19.90 8.63 8.34
CA MET A 237 20.97 7.69 8.03
C MET A 237 21.76 7.36 9.30
N PRO A 238 21.53 6.19 9.94
CA PRO A 238 22.01 5.90 11.29
C PRO A 238 23.54 5.86 11.39
N TYR A 239 24.23 5.26 10.41
CA TYR A 239 25.69 5.11 10.45
C TYR A 239 26.46 6.41 10.24
N MET A 240 25.92 7.31 9.42
CA MET A 240 26.58 8.59 9.11
C MET A 240 26.28 9.68 10.15
N LYS A 241 25.36 9.42 11.09
CA LYS A 241 24.80 10.42 12.02
C LYS A 241 24.38 11.70 11.27
N ARG A 242 23.69 11.51 10.14
CA ARG A 242 23.16 12.56 9.25
C ARG A 242 21.70 12.27 8.91
N ALA A 243 21.00 13.29 8.43
CA ALA A 243 19.67 13.12 7.85
C ALA A 243 19.45 14.07 6.69
N ILE A 244 18.64 13.66 5.74
CA ILE A 244 18.12 14.55 4.70
C ILE A 244 16.86 15.20 5.27
N VAL A 245 16.78 16.51 5.22
CA VAL A 245 15.58 17.29 5.56
C VAL A 245 14.96 17.77 4.26
N TRP A 246 13.79 17.24 3.93
CA TRP A 246 12.98 17.70 2.81
C TRP A 246 11.83 18.56 3.36
N SER A 247 11.60 19.73 2.79
CA SER A 247 10.52 20.61 3.20
C SER A 247 9.92 21.39 2.04
N ALA A 248 8.59 21.56 2.03
CA ALA A 248 7.86 22.21 0.94
C ALA A 248 6.73 23.11 1.41
N GLU A 249 6.48 24.19 0.67
CA GLU A 249 5.42 25.16 0.91
C GLU A 249 4.69 25.44 -0.40
N LYS A 250 3.40 25.79 -0.32
CA LYS A 250 2.62 26.15 -1.52
C LYS A 250 3.20 27.41 -2.18
N THR A 251 3.13 27.48 -3.51
CA THR A 251 3.69 28.59 -4.28
C THR A 251 2.92 28.84 -5.57
N GLU A 252 3.02 30.07 -6.06
CA GLU A 252 2.55 30.49 -7.39
C GLU A 252 3.69 30.53 -8.43
N LYS A 253 4.91 30.20 -8.01
CA LYS A 253 6.07 30.14 -8.91
C LYS A 253 5.80 29.16 -10.06
N PRO A 254 6.34 29.44 -11.27
CA PRO A 254 6.27 28.49 -12.38
C PRO A 254 7.03 27.20 -12.04
N GLU A 255 6.61 26.10 -12.65
CA GLU A 255 7.27 24.80 -12.48
C GLU A 255 8.75 24.87 -12.85
N ARG A 256 9.56 24.22 -12.03
CA ARG A 256 11.01 24.13 -12.18
C ARG A 256 11.47 22.76 -11.76
N GLN A 257 12.08 22.02 -12.67
CA GLN A 257 12.63 20.71 -12.38
C GLN A 257 13.83 20.79 -11.43
N ALA A 258 14.03 19.72 -10.65
CA ALA A 258 15.24 19.55 -9.85
C ALA A 258 16.46 19.35 -10.76
N GLU A 259 17.65 19.69 -10.25
CA GLU A 259 18.90 19.33 -10.91
C GLU A 259 19.08 17.81 -10.88
N SER A 260 19.17 17.18 -12.06
CA SER A 260 19.39 15.74 -12.18
C SER A 260 20.85 15.38 -11.92
N SER A 261 21.09 14.29 -11.19
CA SER A 261 22.42 13.68 -11.03
C SER A 261 22.53 12.43 -11.91
N TRP A 262 23.67 12.21 -12.56
CA TRP A 262 23.94 10.98 -13.33
C TRP A 262 23.84 9.73 -12.44
N TYR A 263 24.20 9.85 -11.16
CA TYR A 263 24.11 8.76 -10.19
C TYR A 263 22.67 8.51 -9.73
N GLY A 264 21.80 9.53 -9.81
CA GLY A 264 20.38 9.38 -9.48
C GLY A 264 19.56 8.56 -10.50
N GLY A 265 20.23 8.15 -11.59
CA GLY A 265 19.69 7.33 -12.66
C GLY A 265 19.87 5.82 -12.47
N SER A 266 19.97 5.11 -13.61
CA SER A 266 20.15 3.65 -13.68
C SER A 266 21.41 3.17 -12.96
N VAL A 267 22.48 3.97 -13.02
CA VAL A 267 23.78 3.58 -12.46
C VAL A 267 23.70 3.46 -10.94
N GLY A 268 23.17 4.47 -10.24
CA GLY A 268 22.96 4.37 -8.79
C GLY A 268 21.99 3.25 -8.43
N PHE A 269 20.95 3.04 -9.25
CA PHE A 269 19.97 1.97 -9.04
C PHE A 269 20.61 0.59 -9.02
N HIS A 270 21.34 0.23 -10.08
CA HIS A 270 21.96 -1.10 -10.13
C HIS A 270 23.14 -1.22 -9.19
N THR A 271 23.89 -0.13 -8.95
CA THR A 271 25.00 -0.13 -7.99
C THR A 271 24.49 -0.43 -6.58
N TYR A 272 23.48 0.30 -6.10
CA TYR A 272 22.96 0.09 -4.76
C TYR A 272 22.27 -1.27 -4.61
N HIS A 273 21.50 -1.72 -5.61
CA HIS A 273 20.83 -3.01 -5.57
C HIS A 273 21.81 -4.19 -5.44
N ASN A 274 22.90 -4.16 -6.22
CA ASN A 274 23.96 -5.18 -6.16
C ASN A 274 24.72 -5.15 -4.82
N LEU A 275 25.05 -3.95 -4.33
CA LEU A 275 25.76 -3.81 -3.06
C LEU A 275 24.89 -4.23 -1.86
N LEU A 276 23.59 -3.92 -1.88
CA LEU A 276 22.62 -4.42 -0.90
C LEU A 276 22.55 -5.95 -0.92
N TRP A 277 22.45 -6.54 -2.11
CA TRP A 277 22.44 -7.98 -2.26
C TRP A 277 23.73 -8.63 -1.70
N LEU A 278 24.91 -8.07 -2.01
CA LEU A 278 26.18 -8.54 -1.44
C LEU A 278 26.20 -8.41 0.09
N SER A 279 25.64 -7.33 0.63
CA SER A 279 25.56 -7.11 2.07
C SER A 279 24.67 -8.13 2.81
N ASN A 280 23.76 -8.83 2.12
CA ASN A 280 23.05 -9.96 2.73
C ASN A 280 23.97 -11.13 3.09
N TYR A 281 25.11 -11.27 2.41
CA TYR A 281 26.11 -12.32 2.67
C TYR A 281 27.25 -11.84 3.56
N ILE A 282 27.62 -10.56 3.45
CA ILE A 282 28.67 -9.94 4.27
C ILE A 282 28.12 -8.68 4.94
N PRO A 283 27.25 -8.79 5.97
CA PRO A 283 26.54 -7.65 6.55
C PRO A 283 27.44 -6.50 7.03
N GLN A 284 28.68 -6.82 7.41
CA GLN A 284 29.67 -5.85 7.91
C GLN A 284 30.06 -4.77 6.90
N ILE A 285 29.88 -4.99 5.60
CA ILE A 285 30.19 -3.98 4.57
C ILE A 285 29.13 -2.89 4.49
N LEU A 286 27.94 -3.13 5.08
CA LEU A 286 26.79 -2.27 4.86
C LEU A 286 27.03 -0.79 5.26
N PRO A 287 27.65 -0.46 6.41
CA PRO A 287 27.92 0.94 6.75
C PRO A 287 28.76 1.66 5.70
N TRP A 288 29.69 0.95 5.05
CA TRP A 288 30.48 1.50 3.95
C TRP A 288 29.65 1.66 2.67
N VAL A 289 28.80 0.68 2.35
CA VAL A 289 27.86 0.76 1.21
C VAL A 289 26.96 1.98 1.34
N GLU A 290 26.37 2.17 2.52
CA GLU A 290 25.48 3.30 2.80
C GLU A 290 26.23 4.64 2.69
N TRP A 291 27.44 4.75 3.28
CA TRP A 291 28.28 5.93 3.13
C TRP A 291 28.61 6.24 1.66
N PHE A 292 28.94 5.23 0.87
CA PHE A 292 29.28 5.38 -0.54
C PHE A 292 28.07 5.81 -1.37
N VAL A 293 26.97 5.07 -1.30
CA VAL A 293 25.77 5.32 -2.13
C VAL A 293 25.14 6.67 -1.79
N PHE A 294 24.91 6.95 -0.51
CA PHE A 294 24.29 8.22 -0.10
C PHE A 294 25.25 9.40 -0.24
N GLY A 295 26.57 9.18 -0.10
CA GLY A 295 27.59 10.17 -0.40
C GLY A 295 27.64 10.55 -1.89
N MET A 296 27.50 9.57 -2.78
CA MET A 296 27.40 9.81 -4.24
C MET A 296 26.10 10.52 -4.63
N GLN A 297 24.99 10.18 -3.97
CA GLN A 297 23.67 10.74 -4.28
C GLN A 297 23.48 12.16 -3.72
N TYR A 298 23.74 12.37 -2.42
CA TYR A 298 23.43 13.63 -1.72
C TYR A 298 24.68 14.45 -1.37
N GLY A 299 25.87 13.93 -1.63
CA GLY A 299 27.15 14.54 -1.29
C GLY A 299 27.77 13.97 -0.02
N PHE A 300 29.11 13.94 0.00
CA PHE A 300 29.90 13.48 1.14
C PHE A 300 29.98 14.51 2.28
N SER A 301 29.58 15.77 2.05
CA SER A 301 29.52 16.85 3.03
C SER A 301 28.10 17.37 3.21
N THR A 302 27.78 17.82 4.42
CA THR A 302 26.48 18.45 4.75
C THR A 302 26.34 19.83 4.11
N GLY A 303 25.11 20.35 4.04
CA GLY A 303 24.79 21.68 3.54
C GLY A 303 24.51 21.76 2.04
N ARG A 304 24.64 20.65 1.30
CA ARG A 304 24.17 20.57 -0.09
C ARG A 304 22.65 20.60 -0.10
N THR A 305 22.09 21.48 -0.94
CA THR A 305 20.65 21.66 -1.10
C THR A 305 20.25 21.44 -2.55
N THR A 306 19.16 20.70 -2.78
CA THR A 306 18.45 20.63 -4.05
C THR A 306 17.05 21.19 -3.88
N SER A 307 16.42 21.65 -4.96
CA SER A 307 15.08 22.24 -4.90
C SER A 307 14.37 22.18 -6.24
N ALA A 308 13.04 22.13 -6.21
CA ALA A 308 12.20 22.17 -7.40
C ALA A 308 10.85 22.86 -7.08
N VAL A 309 10.11 23.19 -8.14
CA VAL A 309 8.73 23.65 -8.07
C VAL A 309 7.89 22.71 -8.92
N GLU A 310 6.92 22.05 -8.31
CA GLU A 310 6.09 21.03 -8.95
C GLU A 310 4.62 21.20 -8.55
N PRO A 311 3.66 20.74 -9.35
CA PRO A 311 2.26 20.67 -8.94
C PRO A 311 2.11 19.85 -7.64
N LEU A 312 1.22 20.27 -6.73
CA LEU A 312 0.99 19.56 -5.46
C LEU A 312 0.65 18.07 -5.67
N LYS A 313 -0.06 17.75 -6.76
CA LYS A 313 -0.44 16.37 -7.13
C LYS A 313 0.76 15.43 -7.36
N THR A 314 1.93 15.95 -7.70
CA THR A 314 3.15 15.17 -8.01
C THR A 314 4.33 15.49 -7.11
N GLY A 315 4.40 16.70 -6.57
CA GLY A 315 5.52 17.16 -5.74
C GLY A 315 5.64 16.46 -4.38
N LEU A 316 4.56 15.86 -3.87
CA LEU A 316 4.59 15.07 -2.63
C LEU A 316 4.95 13.60 -2.86
N LEU A 317 4.94 13.11 -4.09
CA LEU A 317 5.18 11.70 -4.39
C LEU A 317 6.66 11.36 -4.33
N MET A 318 6.96 10.10 -3.99
CA MET A 318 8.31 9.55 -4.02
C MET A 318 8.31 8.20 -4.70
N ASN A 319 9.44 7.86 -5.32
CA ASN A 319 9.62 6.54 -5.89
C ASN A 319 9.93 5.52 -4.79
N CYS A 320 9.27 4.38 -4.84
CA CYS A 320 9.71 3.22 -4.06
C CYS A 320 10.81 2.51 -4.84
N LEU A 321 12.07 2.61 -4.40
CA LEU A 321 13.23 2.09 -5.15
C LEU A 321 13.11 0.59 -5.44
N TYR A 322 13.03 -0.23 -4.39
CA TYR A 322 12.99 -1.68 -4.50
C TYR A 322 11.81 -2.24 -3.72
N SER A 323 11.48 -3.51 -3.98
CA SER A 323 10.69 -4.32 -3.04
C SER A 323 11.26 -4.15 -1.64
N GLN A 324 10.40 -3.87 -0.65
CA GLN A 324 10.85 -3.53 0.70
C GLN A 324 9.83 -4.01 1.75
N PHE A 325 10.35 -4.44 2.90
CA PHE A 325 9.57 -4.47 4.13
C PHE A 325 9.47 -3.05 4.68
N VAL A 326 8.33 -2.74 5.28
CA VAL A 326 8.09 -1.45 5.91
C VAL A 326 7.45 -1.70 7.25
N ASN A 327 8.05 -1.21 8.33
CA ASN A 327 7.49 -1.26 9.67
C ASN A 327 7.41 0.18 10.20
N GLU A 328 6.21 0.66 10.50
CA GLU A 328 5.99 2.08 10.83
C GLU A 328 5.04 2.22 12.02
N TRP A 329 5.40 3.15 12.91
CA TRP A 329 4.68 3.37 14.15
C TRP A 329 4.49 4.86 14.42
N ALA A 330 3.33 5.19 14.97
CA ALA A 330 2.88 6.51 15.36
C ALA A 330 3.15 6.75 16.85
N LEU A 331 3.88 7.81 17.17
CA LEU A 331 4.21 8.24 18.52
C LEU A 331 4.02 9.77 18.67
N PRO A 332 3.86 10.32 19.89
CA PRO A 332 3.88 11.76 20.08
C PRO A 332 5.16 12.38 19.51
N LEU A 333 5.03 13.48 18.76
CA LEU A 333 6.18 14.12 18.09
C LEU A 333 7.31 14.49 19.07
N SER A 334 6.97 14.89 20.29
CA SER A 334 7.92 15.24 21.35
C SER A 334 8.84 14.08 21.77
N LYS A 335 8.43 12.82 21.54
CA LYS A 335 9.24 11.63 21.84
C LYS A 335 10.25 11.28 20.75
N GLY A 336 10.22 11.97 19.61
CA GLY A 336 11.08 11.68 18.46
C GLY A 336 12.58 11.70 18.75
N PRO A 337 13.12 12.72 19.43
CA PRO A 337 14.55 12.76 19.74
C PRO A 337 15.01 11.58 20.59
N GLU A 338 14.20 11.17 21.58
CA GLU A 338 14.48 9.99 22.40
C GLU A 338 14.45 8.70 21.57
N ALA A 339 13.41 8.51 20.76
CA ALA A 339 13.26 7.32 19.91
C ALA A 339 14.45 7.15 18.95
N ILE A 340 14.82 8.23 18.27
CA ILE A 340 15.96 8.26 17.33
C ILE A 340 17.26 8.01 18.08
N THR A 341 17.48 8.64 19.23
CA THR A 341 18.71 8.46 20.01
C THR A 341 18.86 7.02 20.50
N ARG A 342 17.81 6.44 21.11
CA ARG A 342 17.83 5.05 21.60
C ARG A 342 18.06 4.06 20.45
N LEU A 343 17.37 4.23 19.33
CA LEU A 343 17.56 3.37 18.16
C LEU A 343 18.95 3.56 17.54
N SER A 344 19.47 4.79 17.51
CA SER A 344 20.80 5.12 17.01
C SER A 344 21.88 4.44 17.84
N ASP A 345 21.79 4.57 19.17
CA ASP A 345 22.73 3.97 20.12
C ASP A 345 22.75 2.45 19.96
N TRP A 346 21.58 1.84 19.80
CA TRP A 346 21.46 0.41 19.56
C TRP A 346 22.02 -0.01 18.19
N ILE A 347 21.70 0.66 17.09
CA ILE A 347 22.22 0.31 15.76
C ILE A 347 23.75 0.45 15.72
N ASN A 348 24.28 1.51 16.34
CA ASN A 348 25.71 1.84 16.34
C ASN A 348 26.52 1.17 17.46
N ARG A 349 25.88 0.32 18.28
CA ARG A 349 26.54 -0.45 19.35
C ARG A 349 27.22 0.43 20.40
N GLU A 350 26.59 1.56 20.72
CA GLU A 350 27.04 2.45 21.79
C GLU A 350 26.88 1.75 23.16
N PRO A 351 27.67 2.10 24.20
CA PRO A 351 27.77 1.32 25.44
C PRO A 351 26.46 1.03 26.19
N ASN A 352 25.47 1.92 26.10
CA ASN A 352 24.16 1.79 26.76
C ASN A 352 23.14 0.98 25.91
N GLY A 353 23.45 0.68 24.65
CA GLY A 353 22.56 0.03 23.68
C GLY A 353 21.19 0.69 23.52
N GLY A 354 21.04 1.98 23.87
CA GLY A 354 19.75 2.69 23.87
C GLY A 354 18.68 2.09 24.80
N GLY A 355 19.04 1.21 25.74
CA GLY A 355 18.10 0.50 26.60
C GLY A 355 17.22 -0.53 25.87
N ILE A 356 17.59 -0.96 24.66
CA ILE A 356 16.87 -2.00 23.92
C ILE A 356 17.39 -3.39 24.35
N PRO A 357 16.54 -4.31 24.85
CA PRO A 357 16.96 -5.54 25.53
C PRO A 357 17.36 -6.68 24.56
N PHE A 358 17.54 -6.38 23.27
CA PHE A 358 17.88 -7.37 22.26
C PHE A 358 19.32 -7.19 21.79
N SER A 359 20.03 -8.30 21.58
CA SER A 359 21.38 -8.21 21.02
C SER A 359 21.35 -7.74 19.56
N ASN A 360 22.20 -6.78 19.25
CA ASN A 360 22.52 -6.26 17.91
C ASN A 360 23.81 -6.89 17.33
N LYS A 361 24.36 -7.93 17.97
CA LYS A 361 25.63 -8.56 17.55
C LYS A 361 25.45 -9.17 16.15
N GLY A 362 26.29 -8.74 15.21
CA GLY A 362 26.20 -9.18 13.80
C GLY A 362 25.03 -8.58 13.02
N LEU A 363 24.21 -7.71 13.64
CA LEU A 363 23.11 -7.01 12.99
C LEU A 363 23.64 -5.77 12.26
N TYR A 364 23.18 -5.60 11.03
CA TYR A 364 23.37 -4.41 10.20
C TYR A 364 22.06 -4.12 9.48
N VAL A 365 21.66 -2.86 9.42
CA VAL A 365 20.35 -2.42 8.94
C VAL A 365 20.54 -1.35 7.87
N HIS A 366 19.76 -1.43 6.80
CA HIS A 366 19.84 -0.49 5.69
C HIS A 366 19.19 0.84 6.05
N CYS A 367 19.54 1.89 5.31
CA CYS A 367 18.90 3.20 5.42
C CYS A 367 18.03 3.48 4.17
N PRO A 368 17.17 4.52 4.21
CA PRO A 368 16.91 5.42 5.34
C PRO A 368 15.84 4.90 6.31
N ILE A 369 15.90 5.39 7.56
CA ILE A 369 14.75 5.39 8.47
C ILE A 369 13.97 6.67 8.19
N GLU A 370 12.73 6.54 7.73
CA GLU A 370 11.90 7.67 7.37
C GLU A 370 11.16 8.21 8.60
N VAL A 371 11.13 9.53 8.72
CA VAL A 371 10.56 10.29 9.83
C VAL A 371 9.57 11.28 9.23
N ARG A 372 8.28 11.06 9.53
CA ARG A 372 7.17 11.86 9.00
C ARG A 372 6.29 12.37 10.12
N VAL A 373 5.48 13.39 9.83
CA VAL A 373 4.61 13.99 10.84
C VAL A 373 3.18 14.13 10.35
N SER A 374 2.22 14.06 11.27
CA SER A 374 0.83 14.43 11.03
C SER A 374 0.27 15.10 12.28
N ASP A 375 -0.77 15.91 12.16
CA ASP A 375 -1.53 16.37 13.32
C ASP A 375 -3.02 16.22 13.07
N THR A 376 -3.72 15.53 13.97
CA THR A 376 -5.18 15.35 13.89
C THR A 376 -5.90 16.18 14.97
N THR A 377 -5.20 16.97 15.77
CA THR A 377 -5.83 17.77 16.83
C THR A 377 -6.72 18.88 16.27
N TYR A 378 -6.43 19.37 15.05
CA TYR A 378 -7.18 20.42 14.35
C TYR A 378 -8.14 19.85 13.30
N ARG A 379 -9.17 19.12 13.74
CA ARG A 379 -10.12 18.43 12.83
C ARG A 379 -11.52 19.01 12.87
N ASP A 380 -12.15 19.07 11.70
CA ASP A 380 -13.59 19.37 11.55
C ASP A 380 -14.44 18.08 11.42
N THR A 381 -13.81 16.91 11.37
CA THR A 381 -14.48 15.61 11.23
C THR A 381 -14.32 14.74 12.48
N PRO A 382 -15.29 13.86 12.78
CA PRO A 382 -15.17 12.94 13.91
C PRO A 382 -13.89 12.09 13.88
N ARG A 383 -13.23 11.97 15.03
CA ARG A 383 -12.06 11.10 15.21
C ARG A 383 -12.44 9.63 14.95
N PRO A 384 -11.74 8.91 14.07
CA PRO A 384 -11.95 7.48 13.89
C PRO A 384 -11.64 6.69 15.17
N TYR A 385 -12.35 5.59 15.42
CA TYR A 385 -12.05 4.78 16.62
C TYR A 385 -10.64 4.17 16.58
N LEU A 386 -10.20 3.74 15.41
CA LEU A 386 -8.88 3.14 15.21
C LEU A 386 -7.82 4.17 14.83
N ASP A 387 -8.04 5.45 15.13
CA ASP A 387 -7.05 6.51 14.93
C ASP A 387 -5.78 6.19 15.75
N ASN A 388 -4.68 5.95 15.04
CA ASN A 388 -3.38 5.60 15.61
C ASN A 388 -2.53 6.84 15.95
N THR A 389 -3.04 8.05 15.74
CA THR A 389 -2.33 9.30 16.07
C THR A 389 -2.35 9.61 17.57
N ASN A 390 -1.48 10.54 17.96
CA ASN A 390 -1.44 11.13 19.29
C ASN A 390 -2.73 11.95 19.54
N ASP A 391 -3.31 11.78 20.72
CA ASP A 391 -4.58 12.44 21.04
C ASP A 391 -4.43 13.91 21.42
N GLN A 392 -3.25 14.30 21.89
CA GLN A 392 -2.99 15.58 22.56
C GLN A 392 -1.99 16.48 21.81
N GLY A 393 -1.69 16.18 20.55
CA GLY A 393 -0.78 16.99 19.74
C GLY A 393 -0.29 16.27 18.49
N PRO A 394 0.76 16.81 17.83
CA PRO A 394 1.30 16.23 16.62
C PRO A 394 1.87 14.83 16.87
N THR A 395 1.82 14.05 15.81
CA THR A 395 2.24 12.65 15.74
C THR A 395 3.46 12.55 14.85
N LEU A 396 4.49 11.90 15.34
CA LEU A 396 5.60 11.38 14.57
C LEU A 396 5.23 9.99 14.05
N TYR A 397 5.54 9.73 12.79
CA TYR A 397 5.63 8.39 12.22
C TYR A 397 7.09 8.05 11.98
N LEU A 398 7.56 6.99 12.63
CA LEU A 398 8.90 6.45 12.46
C LEU A 398 8.82 5.16 11.66
N ASN A 399 9.48 5.13 10.51
CA ASN A 399 9.40 4.07 9.52
C ASN A 399 10.76 3.39 9.32
N ALA A 400 10.84 2.14 9.79
CA ALA A 400 11.96 1.23 9.60
C ALA A 400 11.76 0.40 8.31
N THR A 401 12.30 0.90 7.20
CA THR A 401 12.28 0.22 5.90
C THR A 401 13.48 -0.72 5.74
N LEU A 402 13.26 -1.87 5.10
CA LEU A 402 14.31 -2.83 4.74
C LEU A 402 14.12 -3.29 3.29
N TYR A 403 15.07 -2.98 2.42
CA TYR A 403 15.04 -3.41 1.03
C TYR A 403 15.22 -4.92 0.87
N ARG A 404 14.52 -5.49 -0.12
CA ARG A 404 14.58 -6.89 -0.53
C ARG A 404 15.29 -6.98 -1.87
N ALA A 405 16.62 -6.87 -1.83
CA ALA A 405 17.43 -6.96 -3.03
C ALA A 405 17.19 -8.31 -3.73
N TYR A 406 16.88 -8.28 -5.04
CA TYR A 406 16.41 -9.45 -5.81
C TYR A 406 15.29 -10.27 -5.13
N LEU A 407 14.38 -9.61 -4.42
CA LEU A 407 13.27 -10.22 -3.66
C LEU A 407 13.72 -11.16 -2.52
N GLN A 408 14.98 -11.04 -2.08
CA GLN A 408 15.51 -11.78 -0.94
C GLN A 408 15.30 -10.98 0.35
N ASP A 409 14.77 -11.64 1.37
CA ASP A 409 14.64 -11.07 2.70
C ASP A 409 16.03 -10.81 3.31
N PRO A 410 16.29 -9.62 3.88
CA PRO A 410 17.56 -9.36 4.53
C PRO A 410 17.67 -10.16 5.84
N PRO A 411 18.85 -10.70 6.17
CA PRO A 411 19.04 -11.59 7.33
C PRO A 411 18.79 -10.89 8.67
N CYS A 412 18.85 -9.56 8.70
CA CYS A 412 18.60 -8.75 9.89
C CYS A 412 17.11 -8.55 10.23
N LYS A 413 16.19 -8.87 9.29
CA LYS A 413 14.77 -8.48 9.35
C LYS A 413 14.11 -8.77 10.70
N ASP A 414 14.13 -10.03 11.11
CA ASP A 414 13.35 -10.46 12.28
C ASP A 414 13.89 -9.86 13.58
N ARG A 415 15.21 -9.91 13.80
CA ARG A 415 15.83 -9.30 14.99
C ARG A 415 15.70 -7.76 14.99
N TYR A 416 15.78 -7.12 13.82
CA TYR A 416 15.60 -5.68 13.73
C TYR A 416 14.17 -5.28 14.09
N TYR A 417 13.17 -5.95 13.53
CA TYR A 417 11.76 -5.65 13.82
C TYR A 417 11.33 -6.08 15.22
N GLU A 418 11.90 -7.15 15.78
CA GLU A 418 11.71 -7.50 17.20
C GLU A 418 12.14 -6.34 18.12
N ALA A 419 13.34 -5.81 17.89
CA ALA A 419 13.89 -4.69 18.66
C ALA A 419 13.13 -3.37 18.41
N PHE A 420 12.82 -3.06 17.15
CA PHE A 420 12.11 -1.86 16.76
C PHE A 420 10.68 -1.83 17.33
N GLU A 421 9.90 -2.90 17.14
CA GLU A 421 8.54 -3.00 17.68
C GLU A 421 8.54 -2.98 19.22
N TRP A 422 9.55 -3.56 19.87
CA TRP A 422 9.68 -3.42 21.32
C TRP A 422 9.89 -1.97 21.75
N LEU A 423 10.81 -1.24 21.09
CA LEU A 423 11.05 0.17 21.40
C LEU A 423 9.77 1.00 21.20
N MET A 424 9.06 0.76 20.09
CA MET A 424 7.81 1.46 19.80
C MET A 424 6.76 1.20 20.89
N ARG A 425 6.61 -0.05 21.35
CA ARG A 425 5.69 -0.40 22.45
C ARG A 425 6.10 0.19 23.80
N ASP A 426 7.39 0.14 24.13
CA ASP A 426 7.97 0.76 25.34
C ASP A 426 7.65 2.26 25.39
N MET A 427 7.63 2.91 24.22
CA MET A 427 7.29 4.32 24.09
C MET A 427 5.78 4.62 23.96
N GLY A 428 4.92 3.59 24.01
CA GLY A 428 3.46 3.70 23.90
C GLY A 428 2.97 4.06 22.50
N ALA A 429 3.75 3.77 21.46
CA ALA A 429 3.41 4.04 20.07
C ALA A 429 2.34 3.05 19.55
N LYS A 430 1.70 3.40 18.44
CA LYS A 430 0.69 2.56 17.77
C LYS A 430 1.13 2.22 16.34
N PRO A 431 0.93 1.00 15.84
CA PRO A 431 1.40 0.64 14.50
C PRO A 431 0.58 1.31 13.40
N HIS A 432 1.18 1.49 12.23
CA HIS A 432 0.44 1.83 11.01
C HIS A 432 -0.09 0.54 10.35
N TYR A 433 -1.40 0.49 10.10
CA TYR A 433 -2.09 -0.75 9.67
C TYR A 433 -1.67 -1.32 8.31
N ALA A 434 -1.25 -0.46 7.37
CA ALA A 434 -0.77 -0.91 6.06
C ALA A 434 0.62 -1.58 6.14
N LYS A 435 1.37 -1.39 7.22
CA LYS A 435 2.77 -1.80 7.33
C LYS A 435 2.92 -3.15 8.00
N ASN A 436 4.11 -3.73 7.89
CA ASN A 436 4.47 -4.98 8.54
C ASN A 436 4.72 -4.76 10.02
N TRP A 437 4.13 -5.63 10.84
CA TRP A 437 4.49 -5.82 12.24
C TRP A 437 4.04 -7.22 12.63
N GLN A 438 4.87 -7.94 13.39
CA GLN A 438 4.64 -9.36 13.70
C GLN A 438 5.05 -9.76 15.12
N PHE A 439 5.76 -8.89 15.85
CA PHE A 439 6.23 -9.14 17.21
C PHE A 439 5.36 -8.43 18.26
N THR A 440 4.19 -7.95 17.85
CA THR A 440 3.22 -7.24 18.68
C THR A 440 1.98 -8.11 18.90
N PRO A 441 1.66 -8.49 20.15
CA PRO A 441 0.47 -9.27 20.44
C PRO A 441 -0.79 -8.39 20.39
N SER A 442 -1.93 -8.99 20.06
CA SER A 442 -3.23 -8.29 20.09
C SER A 442 -3.58 -7.69 21.45
N THR A 443 -3.10 -8.27 22.55
CA THR A 443 -3.32 -7.72 23.91
C THR A 443 -2.74 -6.30 24.05
N TYR A 444 -1.62 -6.01 23.38
CA TYR A 444 -1.08 -4.66 23.32
C TYR A 444 -2.04 -3.73 22.59
N MET A 445 -2.57 -4.13 21.43
CA MET A 445 -3.53 -3.34 20.66
C MET A 445 -4.83 -3.10 21.43
N GLN A 446 -5.32 -4.11 22.14
CA GLN A 446 -6.48 -3.98 23.03
C GLN A 446 -6.24 -2.96 24.15
N SER A 447 -5.05 -2.96 24.75
CA SER A 447 -4.67 -1.97 25.76
C SER A 447 -4.49 -0.57 25.17
N ALA A 448 -3.82 -0.45 24.02
CA ALA A 448 -3.46 0.83 23.40
C ALA A 448 -4.67 1.62 22.88
N PHE A 449 -5.73 0.92 22.44
CA PHE A 449 -6.96 1.54 21.95
C PHE A 449 -8.10 1.53 22.98
N GLY A 450 -8.11 0.61 23.93
CA GLY A 450 -9.07 0.54 25.03
C GLY A 450 -10.53 0.56 24.55
N ASP A 451 -11.31 1.53 25.05
CA ASP A 451 -12.73 1.70 24.70
C ASP A 451 -12.97 1.93 23.22
N ARG A 452 -12.05 2.60 22.51
CA ARG A 452 -12.23 2.87 21.08
C ARG A 452 -12.26 1.56 20.28
N LEU A 453 -11.37 0.62 20.58
CA LEU A 453 -11.40 -0.69 19.94
C LEU A 453 -12.67 -1.46 20.31
N ARG A 454 -13.14 -1.39 21.56
CA ARG A 454 -14.41 -2.02 21.98
C ARG A 454 -15.60 -1.49 21.19
N GLN A 455 -15.69 -0.17 21.03
CA GLN A 455 -16.74 0.49 20.25
C GLN A 455 -16.67 0.11 18.77
N TRP A 456 -15.47 0.14 18.18
CA TRP A 456 -15.27 -0.30 16.79
C TRP A 456 -15.69 -1.76 16.59
N VAL A 457 -15.30 -2.66 17.50
CA VAL A 457 -15.67 -4.09 17.43
C VAL A 457 -17.18 -4.29 17.57
N LYS A 458 -17.85 -3.50 18.41
CA LYS A 458 -19.32 -3.52 18.52
C LYS A 458 -19.97 -3.19 17.18
N ILE A 459 -19.60 -2.06 16.58
CA ILE A 459 -20.15 -1.60 15.30
C ILE A 459 -19.85 -2.60 14.18
N ARG A 460 -18.64 -3.17 14.16
CA ARG A 460 -18.27 -4.22 13.21
C ARG A 460 -19.14 -5.46 13.36
N ASN A 461 -19.40 -5.92 14.57
CA ASN A 461 -20.27 -7.08 14.82
C ASN A 461 -21.72 -6.81 14.40
N GLU A 462 -22.20 -5.57 14.50
CA GLU A 462 -23.53 -5.18 14.04
C GLU A 462 -23.61 -5.14 12.50
N ALA A 463 -22.55 -4.64 11.83
CA ALA A 463 -22.44 -4.58 10.38
C ALA A 463 -22.24 -5.95 9.72
N ASP A 464 -21.52 -6.86 10.39
CA ASP A 464 -21.16 -8.19 9.92
C ASP A 464 -21.15 -9.21 11.09
N PRO A 465 -22.33 -9.75 11.47
CA PRO A 465 -22.46 -10.67 12.60
C PRO A 465 -21.78 -12.02 12.42
N GLU A 466 -21.64 -12.49 11.17
CA GLU A 466 -21.05 -13.78 10.84
C GLU A 466 -19.54 -13.70 10.54
N GLY A 467 -18.99 -12.49 10.36
CA GLY A 467 -17.58 -12.26 10.06
C GLY A 467 -17.19 -12.52 8.60
N MET A 468 -18.10 -12.28 7.65
CA MET A 468 -17.86 -12.38 6.20
C MET A 468 -16.68 -11.53 5.72
N PHE A 469 -16.36 -10.43 6.41
CA PHE A 469 -15.25 -9.54 6.07
C PHE A 469 -14.03 -9.73 6.98
N LEU A 470 -14.07 -10.68 7.92
CA LEU A 470 -12.96 -10.96 8.82
C LEU A 470 -12.02 -12.03 8.28
N GLY A 471 -10.72 -11.81 8.49
CA GLY A 471 -9.67 -12.79 8.22
C GLY A 471 -8.65 -12.84 9.35
N GLU A 472 -7.66 -13.74 9.22
CA GLU A 472 -6.68 -14.04 10.27
C GLU A 472 -5.97 -12.80 10.80
N TRP A 473 -5.60 -11.87 9.90
CA TRP A 473 -4.95 -10.62 10.30
C TRP A 473 -5.76 -9.86 11.35
N HIS A 474 -7.09 -9.77 11.21
CA HIS A 474 -7.94 -9.07 12.18
C HIS A 474 -7.91 -9.73 13.56
N SER A 475 -7.82 -11.06 13.58
CA SER A 475 -7.77 -11.80 14.84
C SER A 475 -6.42 -11.68 15.52
N GLN A 476 -5.32 -11.84 14.77
CA GLN A 476 -3.96 -11.70 15.32
C GLN A 476 -3.63 -10.27 15.71
N ALA A 477 -4.00 -9.31 14.86
CA ALA A 477 -3.69 -7.90 15.06
C ALA A 477 -4.54 -7.26 16.16
N LEU A 478 -5.87 -7.45 16.12
CA LEU A 478 -6.79 -6.73 16.99
C LEU A 478 -7.37 -7.60 18.12
N GLY A 479 -7.05 -8.89 18.14
CA GLY A 479 -7.58 -9.82 19.14
C GLY A 479 -9.07 -10.11 18.95
N ILE A 480 -9.56 -9.87 17.74
CA ILE A 480 -10.95 -10.15 17.38
C ILE A 480 -11.12 -11.68 17.34
N ALA A 481 -12.11 -12.20 18.07
CA ALA A 481 -12.39 -13.64 18.16
C ALA A 481 -11.23 -14.48 18.73
N ALA A 482 -10.38 -13.90 19.58
CA ALA A 482 -9.39 -14.66 20.35
C ALA A 482 -10.11 -15.56 21.38
N GLY A 483 -10.38 -16.82 21.04
CA GLY A 483 -10.79 -17.83 22.02
C GLY A 483 -11.82 -18.87 21.59
N LYS A 484 -12.81 -18.56 20.74
CA LYS A 484 -13.80 -19.52 20.14
C LYS A 484 -14.42 -18.92 18.87
N SER A 485 -14.82 -19.75 17.90
CA SER A 485 -15.42 -19.33 16.62
C SER A 485 -16.84 -18.77 16.79
N LYS A 486 -16.95 -17.51 17.21
CA LYS A 486 -18.24 -16.79 17.17
C LYS A 486 -18.65 -16.44 15.73
N PHE A 487 -17.68 -16.34 14.83
CA PHE A 487 -17.86 -15.89 13.44
C PHE A 487 -17.66 -17.06 12.49
N GLU A 488 -18.74 -17.59 11.94
CA GLU A 488 -18.69 -18.76 11.05
C GLU A 488 -17.87 -18.49 9.77
N LEU A 489 -17.91 -17.25 9.26
CA LEU A 489 -17.26 -16.86 8.01
C LEU A 489 -15.85 -16.27 8.21
N LEU A 490 -15.34 -16.22 9.44
CA LEU A 490 -13.97 -15.82 9.70
C LEU A 490 -12.99 -16.82 9.07
N GLU A 491 -12.13 -16.33 8.18
CA GLU A 491 -11.04 -17.12 7.61
C GLU A 491 -9.81 -17.09 8.53
N ARG A 492 -9.28 -18.27 8.84
CA ARG A 492 -8.07 -18.51 9.61
C ARG A 492 -6.93 -18.90 8.68
N GLU A 493 -5.72 -18.48 9.01
CA GLU A 493 -4.53 -18.98 8.33
C GLU A 493 -4.33 -20.46 8.67
N GLU A 494 -4.20 -21.29 7.65
CA GLU A 494 -3.86 -22.70 7.79
C GLU A 494 -2.37 -22.92 7.54
N GLU A 495 -1.82 -22.27 6.52
CA GLU A 495 -0.43 -22.45 6.12
C GLU A 495 0.19 -21.14 5.58
N ARG A 496 1.47 -20.94 5.92
CA ARG A 496 2.38 -20.05 5.20
C ARG A 496 3.61 -20.82 4.76
N LYS A 497 3.85 -20.86 3.44
CA LYS A 497 4.97 -21.61 2.87
C LYS A 497 5.78 -20.77 1.87
N ALA A 498 7.08 -20.64 2.12
CA ALA A 498 8.00 -20.07 1.14
C ALA A 498 8.54 -21.16 0.21
N THR A 499 8.78 -20.85 -1.07
CA THR A 499 9.44 -21.79 -2.00
C THR A 499 10.93 -21.94 -1.69
N ARG A 500 11.56 -20.87 -1.21
CA ARG A 500 12.92 -20.84 -0.66
C ARG A 500 12.93 -19.98 0.62
N PRO A 501 13.78 -20.27 1.61
CA PRO A 501 13.93 -19.40 2.77
C PRO A 501 14.19 -17.94 2.36
N GLY A 502 13.52 -16.99 3.00
CA GLY A 502 13.68 -15.56 2.71
C GLY A 502 13.10 -15.11 1.37
N THR A 503 12.07 -15.78 0.85
CA THR A 503 11.36 -15.38 -0.38
C THR A 503 9.86 -15.23 -0.12
N CYS A 504 9.11 -14.86 -1.17
CA CYS A 504 7.66 -14.70 -1.13
C CYS A 504 6.96 -15.90 -0.47
N GLN A 505 6.08 -15.63 0.49
CA GLN A 505 5.32 -16.64 1.22
C GLN A 505 3.95 -16.85 0.58
N LEU A 506 3.65 -18.09 0.19
CA LEU A 506 2.29 -18.50 -0.18
C LEU A 506 1.45 -18.62 1.09
N TRP A 507 0.38 -17.86 1.14
CA TRP A 507 -0.62 -17.89 2.20
C TRP A 507 -1.82 -18.73 1.78
N ARG A 508 -2.30 -19.60 2.69
CA ARG A 508 -3.53 -20.37 2.55
C ARG A 508 -4.38 -20.24 3.80
N GLY A 509 -5.69 -20.07 3.60
CA GLY A 509 -6.66 -19.94 4.68
C GLY A 509 -7.84 -20.88 4.53
N THR A 510 -8.50 -21.13 5.66
CA THR A 510 -9.73 -21.93 5.76
C THR A 510 -10.73 -21.25 6.69
N LEU A 511 -12.03 -21.45 6.45
CA LEU A 511 -13.07 -20.91 7.32
C LEU A 511 -13.10 -21.60 8.68
N SER A 512 -13.37 -20.84 9.74
CA SER A 512 -13.32 -21.35 11.11
C SER A 512 -14.41 -22.37 11.45
N SER A 513 -15.59 -22.28 10.83
CA SER A 513 -16.60 -23.35 10.87
C SER A 513 -16.67 -24.02 9.50
N ARG A 514 -15.94 -25.13 9.34
CA ARG A 514 -16.07 -25.97 8.17
C ARG A 514 -17.24 -26.94 8.37
N PRO A 515 -18.28 -26.94 7.51
CA PRO A 515 -19.26 -28.03 7.53
C PRO A 515 -18.53 -29.35 7.25
N SER A 516 -18.73 -30.35 8.11
CA SER A 516 -18.21 -31.70 7.87
C SER A 516 -18.72 -32.21 6.52
N GLY A 517 -17.82 -32.43 5.55
CA GLY A 517 -18.16 -33.02 4.26
C GLY A 517 -17.91 -32.16 3.00
N MET A 518 -17.50 -30.89 3.11
CA MET A 518 -17.07 -30.13 1.92
C MET A 518 -15.62 -30.46 1.52
N PRO A 519 -15.36 -30.95 0.29
CA PRO A 519 -14.02 -31.27 -0.17
C PRO A 519 -13.12 -30.03 -0.13
N THR A 520 -11.85 -30.23 0.24
CA THR A 520 -10.80 -29.24 -0.01
C THR A 520 -10.74 -29.01 -1.51
N ALA A 521 -11.03 -27.79 -1.98
CA ALA A 521 -10.66 -27.40 -3.32
C ALA A 521 -9.12 -27.36 -3.38
N ALA A 522 -8.50 -28.51 -3.63
CA ALA A 522 -7.14 -28.55 -4.11
C ALA A 522 -7.19 -27.92 -5.49
N VAL A 523 -6.76 -26.66 -5.58
CA VAL A 523 -6.47 -26.02 -6.87
C VAL A 523 -5.29 -26.78 -7.46
N SER A 524 -5.58 -27.80 -8.28
CA SER A 524 -4.61 -28.36 -9.22
C SER A 524 -4.39 -27.32 -10.29
N GLY A 525 -3.12 -26.94 -10.52
CA GLY A 525 -2.72 -25.90 -11.47
C GLY A 525 -2.87 -26.27 -12.95
N THR A 526 -3.95 -26.95 -13.32
CA THR A 526 -4.31 -27.20 -14.72
C THR A 526 -5.25 -26.09 -15.16
N GLY A 527 -4.75 -25.19 -16.01
CA GLY A 527 -5.50 -24.06 -16.56
C GLY A 527 -6.59 -24.54 -17.51
N ASP A 528 -7.77 -24.83 -16.97
CA ASP A 528 -8.99 -24.98 -17.78
C ASP A 528 -9.69 -23.61 -17.85
N THR A 529 -9.61 -22.98 -19.02
CA THR A 529 -10.48 -21.87 -19.39
C THR A 529 -11.92 -22.38 -19.49
N ILE A 530 -12.80 -21.88 -18.62
CA ILE A 530 -14.24 -22.16 -18.70
C ILE A 530 -14.86 -21.11 -19.62
N ASP A 531 -15.31 -21.56 -20.80
CA ASP A 531 -16.15 -20.77 -21.72
C ASP A 531 -17.49 -20.42 -21.06
N LEU A 532 -17.73 -19.12 -20.89
CA LEU A 532 -19.08 -18.59 -20.67
C LEU A 532 -19.81 -18.53 -22.02
N PRO A 533 -21.13 -18.79 -22.09
CA PRO A 533 -21.83 -18.82 -23.37
C PRO A 533 -21.78 -17.45 -24.08
N PRO A 534 -21.60 -17.42 -25.41
CA PRO A 534 -21.47 -16.18 -26.17
C PRO A 534 -22.79 -15.39 -26.14
N SER A 535 -22.68 -14.09 -25.88
CA SER A 535 -23.78 -13.14 -26.04
C SER A 535 -24.04 -12.89 -27.52
N ASP A 536 -25.23 -13.26 -28.00
CA ASP A 536 -25.75 -12.94 -29.33
C ASP A 536 -25.92 -11.42 -29.50
N ILE A 537 -24.91 -10.72 -30.04
CA ILE A 537 -25.09 -9.46 -30.78
C ILE A 537 -24.03 -9.37 -31.88
N ALA A 538 -24.35 -9.88 -33.07
CA ALA A 538 -23.83 -9.33 -34.32
C ALA A 538 -24.71 -9.76 -35.49
N SER A 539 -25.55 -8.84 -35.99
CA SER A 539 -25.88 -8.87 -37.42
C SER A 539 -26.06 -7.46 -37.95
N ARG A 540 -25.34 -7.21 -39.05
CA ARG A 540 -25.56 -6.20 -40.10
C ARG A 540 -25.09 -4.77 -39.82
N VAL A 541 -23.91 -4.44 -40.34
CA VAL A 541 -23.74 -3.29 -41.25
C VAL A 541 -22.73 -3.67 -42.34
N GLU A 542 -23.16 -3.54 -43.59
CA GLU A 542 -22.41 -3.78 -44.82
C GLU A 542 -21.37 -2.66 -45.09
N SER A 543 -20.26 -3.04 -45.73
CA SER A 543 -19.29 -2.10 -46.32
C SER A 543 -19.77 -1.59 -47.68
N PRO A 544 -19.39 -0.36 -48.05
CA PRO A 544 -18.55 -0.17 -49.24
C PRO A 544 -17.46 0.90 -48.94
N GLY A 545 -16.28 1.00 -49.56
CA GLY A 545 -15.67 0.43 -50.75
C GLY A 545 -14.67 1.47 -51.30
N GLY A 546 -13.43 1.06 -51.60
CA GLY A 546 -12.60 1.59 -52.70
C GLY A 546 -11.74 2.88 -52.55
N ALA A 547 -10.48 2.74 -53.01
CA ALA A 547 -9.51 3.73 -53.54
C ALA A 547 -8.58 4.47 -52.53
N SER A 548 -7.27 4.19 -52.50
CA SER A 548 -6.15 4.76 -53.32
C SER A 548 -5.70 6.15 -52.80
N SER A 549 -4.44 6.53 -52.54
CA SER A 549 -3.12 6.23 -53.12
C SER A 549 -1.96 6.69 -52.20
N SER A 550 -0.75 6.15 -52.45
CA SER A 550 0.61 6.78 -52.43
C SER A 550 1.13 7.49 -51.15
N GLY A 551 2.36 7.33 -50.67
CA GLY A 551 3.58 6.69 -51.19
C GLY A 551 4.80 7.12 -50.35
N GLU A 552 5.88 6.34 -50.48
CA GLU A 552 7.29 6.59 -50.08
C GLU A 552 7.65 6.46 -48.58
N SER A 553 8.43 5.47 -48.11
CA SER A 553 9.77 4.92 -48.46
C SER A 553 10.87 5.47 -47.55
N PHE A 554 11.45 4.63 -46.68
CA PHE A 554 12.89 4.30 -46.71
C PHE A 554 13.22 3.18 -45.70
N ASP A 555 14.02 2.24 -46.18
CA ASP A 555 14.41 0.95 -45.60
C ASP A 555 15.84 1.02 -45.02
N MET A 556 16.31 -0.11 -44.45
CA MET A 556 17.69 -0.54 -44.08
C MET A 556 17.84 -0.86 -42.57
N LEU A 557 17.77 -2.15 -42.15
CA LEU A 557 18.86 -3.18 -42.14
C LEU A 557 20.01 -2.79 -41.18
N HIS A 558 20.62 -3.62 -40.31
CA HIS A 558 20.49 -4.99 -39.81
C HIS A 558 21.66 -5.17 -38.79
N GLY A 559 21.61 -6.21 -37.95
CA GLY A 559 22.80 -6.79 -37.27
C GLY A 559 22.68 -6.77 -35.74
N ALA A 560 22.32 -7.90 -35.11
CA ALA A 560 23.23 -8.99 -34.68
C ALA A 560 24.01 -8.56 -33.42
N GLU A 561 24.11 -9.32 -32.33
CA GLU A 561 24.16 -10.77 -32.19
C GLU A 561 23.92 -11.14 -30.72
N ALA A 562 23.25 -12.27 -30.51
CA ALA A 562 23.22 -12.99 -29.25
C ALA A 562 24.33 -14.05 -29.29
N GLU A 563 25.10 -14.21 -28.22
CA GLU A 563 25.97 -15.39 -28.03
C GLU A 563 25.46 -16.26 -26.87
N LYS A 564 25.07 -17.48 -27.23
CA LYS A 564 24.96 -18.67 -26.39
C LYS A 564 26.34 -19.33 -26.27
N SER A 565 26.56 -20.10 -25.19
CA SER A 565 27.38 -21.32 -25.23
C SER A 565 26.86 -22.33 -24.19
N VAL A 566 26.06 -23.37 -24.55
CA VAL A 566 26.34 -24.83 -24.85
C VAL A 566 27.01 -25.62 -23.70
N LEU A 567 26.67 -26.86 -23.25
CA LEU A 567 26.01 -28.11 -23.72
C LEU A 567 25.39 -28.84 -22.49
N TYR A 568 24.31 -29.64 -22.53
CA TYR A 568 24.17 -30.96 -23.18
C TYR A 568 22.69 -31.37 -23.41
N ASP A 569 22.53 -32.31 -24.33
CA ASP A 569 21.39 -32.71 -25.17
C ASP A 569 20.33 -33.65 -24.53
N GLY A 570 19.12 -33.68 -25.12
CA GLY A 570 18.15 -34.78 -24.97
C GLY A 570 16.66 -34.45 -25.08
N GLY A 571 16.12 -34.33 -26.30
CA GLY A 571 14.82 -34.93 -26.70
C GLY A 571 13.52 -34.08 -26.67
N ASP A 572 13.13 -33.61 -27.86
CA ASP A 572 11.79 -33.50 -28.50
C ASP A 572 10.49 -33.43 -27.66
N ASP A 573 9.74 -32.32 -27.77
CA ASP A 573 8.40 -32.24 -28.41
C ASP A 573 7.68 -30.89 -28.14
N GLY A 574 7.36 -30.17 -29.21
CA GLY A 574 6.12 -29.37 -29.38
C GLY A 574 5.93 -28.05 -28.61
N ASP A 575 6.54 -26.96 -29.07
CA ASP A 575 6.30 -25.59 -28.58
C ASP A 575 5.30 -24.85 -29.48
N LEU A 576 4.06 -24.66 -29.00
CA LEU A 576 3.05 -23.76 -29.58
C LEU A 576 2.10 -23.23 -28.49
N MET A 577 2.63 -22.77 -27.34
CA MET A 577 1.80 -22.15 -26.27
C MET A 577 2.44 -20.97 -25.51
N SER A 578 3.61 -20.46 -25.91
CA SER A 578 4.34 -19.47 -25.08
C SER A 578 4.05 -17.99 -25.39
N GLU A 579 3.38 -17.63 -26.50
CA GLU A 579 3.16 -16.20 -26.84
C GLU A 579 1.88 -15.57 -26.26
N LYS A 580 0.92 -16.34 -25.74
CA LYS A 580 -0.33 -15.79 -25.16
C LYS A 580 -0.27 -15.49 -23.66
N ILE A 581 0.62 -16.14 -22.90
CA ILE A 581 0.73 -15.94 -21.45
C ILE A 581 1.50 -14.65 -21.10
N ALA A 582 2.35 -14.16 -21.99
CA ALA A 582 3.13 -12.92 -21.79
C ALA A 582 2.34 -11.60 -22.03
N ARG A 583 1.04 -11.67 -22.36
CA ARG A 583 0.19 -10.49 -22.63
C ARG A 583 -0.73 -10.10 -21.47
N GLU A 584 -0.97 -10.99 -20.49
CA GLU A 584 -1.84 -10.69 -19.34
C GLU A 584 -1.09 -10.18 -18.10
N ASP A 585 0.21 -10.50 -17.97
CA ASP A 585 1.04 -10.07 -16.83
C ASP A 585 1.52 -8.59 -16.93
N ARG A 586 1.21 -7.91 -18.04
CA ARG A 586 1.67 -6.55 -18.35
C ARG A 586 0.84 -5.40 -17.74
N ARG A 587 -0.20 -5.69 -16.95
CA ARG A 587 -1.09 -4.65 -16.37
C ARG A 587 -0.92 -4.38 -14.87
N PHE A 588 -0.03 -5.09 -14.17
CA PHE A 588 0.09 -5.01 -12.70
C PHE A 588 1.45 -4.52 -12.18
N HIS A 589 2.28 -4.00 -13.07
CA HIS A 589 3.42 -3.17 -12.71
C HIS A 589 3.13 -1.77 -13.23
N ALA A 590 3.35 -0.74 -12.40
CA ALA A 590 3.24 0.66 -12.77
C ALA A 590 3.74 0.83 -14.22
N ASN A 591 2.83 1.19 -15.12
CA ASN A 591 3.10 1.24 -16.56
C ASN A 591 4.25 2.24 -16.78
N PRO A 592 5.47 1.81 -17.15
CA PRO A 592 6.49 2.71 -17.64
C PRO A 592 6.28 2.77 -19.16
N GLN A 593 5.13 3.31 -19.58
CA GLN A 593 4.86 3.61 -20.98
C GLN A 593 4.47 5.07 -21.13
N GLU A 594 5.47 5.93 -20.92
CA GLU A 594 5.91 6.88 -21.93
C GLU A 594 7.44 6.76 -21.98
N GLY A 595 8.01 6.72 -23.19
CA GLY A 595 9.40 6.36 -23.41
C GLY A 595 10.38 7.21 -22.60
N TRP A 596 10.92 6.61 -21.54
CA TRP A 596 12.27 6.75 -20.99
C TRP A 596 12.42 5.55 -20.05
N THR A 597 13.54 4.84 -20.11
CA THR A 597 13.84 3.72 -19.22
C THR A 597 13.51 4.11 -17.78
N GLY A 598 12.81 3.25 -17.02
CA GLY A 598 12.39 3.44 -15.63
C GLY A 598 13.55 3.51 -14.65
N THR A 599 14.46 4.45 -14.86
CA THR A 599 15.76 4.57 -14.22
C THR A 599 15.92 5.89 -13.49
N LYS A 600 14.95 6.83 -13.56
CA LYS A 600 14.88 8.06 -12.76
C LYS A 600 14.42 7.80 -11.33
N VAL A 601 15.01 6.80 -10.67
CA VAL A 601 14.45 6.25 -9.43
C VAL A 601 14.83 7.08 -8.21
N PHE A 602 15.96 7.82 -8.24
CA PHE A 602 16.48 8.60 -7.10
C PHE A 602 16.26 10.11 -7.17
N ASP A 603 15.56 10.64 -8.19
CA ASP A 603 15.37 12.10 -8.30
C ASP A 603 14.45 12.66 -7.19
N LYS A 604 13.75 11.80 -6.44
CA LYS A 604 12.77 12.18 -5.39
C LYS A 604 12.87 11.38 -4.08
N MET A 605 13.86 10.50 -3.94
CA MET A 605 14.23 9.90 -2.65
C MET A 605 15.50 10.60 -2.18
#